data_AF-A0A834PRF3-F1
#
_entry.id   AF-A0A834PRF3-F1
#
_cell.length_a   1.000
_cell.length_b   1.000
_cell.length_c   1.000
_cell.angle_alpha   90.00
_cell.angle_beta   90.00
_cell.angle_gamma   90.00
#
_symmetry.space_group_name_H-M   'P 1'
#
loop_
_entity.id
_entity.type
_entity.pdbx_description
1 polymer ?
#
loop_
_entity_poly.entity_id
_entity_poly.type
_entity_poly.pdbx_seq_one_letter_code
_entity_poly.pdbx_strand_id
1 'polypeptide(L)'
;MRLLGLVLCLVTALQGVLCQVQLKESGPGLVKPSQTLSLTCAVSGYSITSGYCWSWIRQPPGKGLEWIGCIGYDGSTYYSPSLKSRVSISRDTSKNQFSLQLNSLTTEDTATYYCARDTVRGPQCNYDDLAKETEDKINVVRCF
;
A
#
# COMPACT_ATOMS: atom_id res chain seq x y z
N MET A 1 25.91 -41.45 -11.37
CA MET A 1 24.49 -41.35 -10.95
C MET A 1 24.25 -40.49 -9.71
N ARG A 2 25.21 -40.32 -8.79
CA ARG A 2 25.03 -39.47 -7.58
C ARG A 2 25.18 -37.96 -7.81
N LEU A 3 25.95 -37.52 -8.82
CA LEU A 3 26.02 -36.09 -9.22
C LEU A 3 24.75 -35.62 -9.93
N LEU A 4 24.14 -36.46 -10.78
CA LEU A 4 22.91 -36.14 -11.52
C LEU A 4 21.72 -35.86 -10.58
N GLY A 5 21.64 -36.57 -9.44
CA GLY A 5 20.62 -36.33 -8.41
C GLY A 5 20.81 -35.03 -7.63
N LEU A 6 22.06 -34.62 -7.38
CA LEU A 6 22.39 -33.34 -6.74
C LEU A 6 22.08 -32.15 -7.67
N VAL A 7 22.33 -32.30 -8.97
CA VAL A 7 21.98 -31.30 -9.98
C VAL A 7 20.46 -31.14 -10.09
N LEU A 8 19.67 -32.23 -10.05
CA LEU A 8 18.21 -32.12 -10.06
C LEU A 8 17.64 -31.39 -8.83
N CYS A 9 18.22 -31.60 -7.64
CA CYS A 9 17.77 -30.93 -6.41
C CYS A 9 18.01 -29.41 -6.42
N LEU A 10 19.06 -28.95 -7.10
CA LEU A 10 19.34 -27.52 -7.26
C LEU A 10 18.34 -26.84 -8.21
N VAL A 11 17.83 -27.55 -9.22
CA VAL A 11 16.86 -27.01 -10.19
C VAL A 11 15.46 -26.91 -9.58
N THR A 12 15.09 -27.78 -8.64
CA THR A 12 13.78 -27.71 -7.96
C THR A 12 13.72 -26.67 -6.84
N ALA A 13 14.85 -26.20 -6.33
CA ALA A 13 14.90 -25.18 -5.28
C ALA A 13 14.59 -23.75 -5.79
N LEU A 14 14.44 -23.56 -7.10
CA LEU A 14 14.17 -22.27 -7.73
C LEU A 14 12.71 -22.08 -8.16
N GLN A 15 11.76 -22.80 -7.56
CA GLN A 15 10.33 -22.48 -7.67
C GLN A 15 9.93 -21.59 -6.50
N GLY A 16 10.57 -20.42 -6.43
CA GLY A 16 10.07 -19.33 -5.60
C GLY A 16 8.70 -18.92 -6.12
N VAL A 17 7.70 -18.85 -5.25
CA VAL A 17 6.37 -18.31 -5.58
C VAL A 17 6.57 -16.92 -6.19
N LEU A 18 6.30 -16.78 -7.49
CA LEU A 18 6.35 -15.50 -8.17
C LEU A 18 5.14 -14.69 -7.72
N CYS A 19 5.33 -13.79 -6.77
CA CYS A 19 4.31 -12.81 -6.43
C CYS A 19 4.07 -11.93 -7.66
N GLN A 20 2.89 -12.05 -8.28
CA GLN A 20 2.59 -11.33 -9.51
C GLN A 20 2.54 -9.81 -9.28
N VAL A 21 2.24 -9.34 -8.06
CA VAL A 21 2.16 -7.91 -7.73
C VAL A 21 2.87 -7.65 -6.42
N GLN A 22 3.86 -6.75 -6.39
CA GLN A 22 4.56 -6.39 -5.16
C GLN A 22 4.41 -4.90 -4.87
N LEU A 23 4.31 -4.59 -3.58
CA LEU A 23 4.24 -3.23 -3.06
C LEU A 23 5.49 -2.95 -2.23
N LYS A 24 6.10 -1.79 -2.46
CA LYS A 24 7.28 -1.37 -1.72
C LYS A 24 7.12 0.06 -1.23
N GLU A 25 6.90 0.21 0.06
CA GLU A 25 6.86 1.49 0.76
C GLU A 25 8.26 2.11 0.90
N SER A 26 8.29 3.44 0.87
CA SER A 26 9.45 4.26 1.15
C SER A 26 9.00 5.61 1.73
N GLY A 27 9.82 6.20 2.58
CA GLY A 27 9.52 7.45 3.26
C GLY A 27 10.59 7.84 4.27
N PRO A 28 10.46 9.00 4.91
CA PRO A 28 11.34 9.40 5.99
C PRO A 28 11.07 8.53 7.24
N GLY A 29 12.11 8.20 7.99
CA GLY A 29 11.97 7.42 9.23
C GLY A 29 11.38 8.24 10.38
N LEU A 30 11.97 9.39 10.68
CA LEU A 30 11.51 10.30 11.74
C LEU A 30 11.23 11.68 11.15
N VAL A 31 10.07 12.25 11.48
CA VAL A 31 9.63 13.58 11.04
C VAL A 31 9.19 14.36 12.28
N LYS A 32 9.52 15.66 12.34
CA LYS A 32 9.14 16.51 13.48
C LYS A 32 7.67 16.94 13.39
N PRO A 33 7.02 17.29 14.51
CA PRO A 33 5.71 17.90 14.50
C PRO A 33 5.64 19.14 13.60
N SER A 34 4.46 19.44 13.08
CA SER A 34 4.17 20.52 12.12
C SER A 34 4.81 20.40 10.74
N GLN A 35 5.71 19.43 10.51
CA GLN A 35 6.26 19.14 9.19
C GLN A 35 5.31 18.25 8.38
N THR A 36 5.67 18.06 7.10
CA THR A 36 4.95 17.18 6.18
C THR A 36 5.63 15.81 6.11
N LEU A 37 4.84 14.75 6.28
CA LEU A 37 5.24 13.38 5.98
C LEU A 37 4.98 13.10 4.50
N SER A 38 5.98 12.60 3.77
CA SER A 38 5.86 12.18 2.38
C SER A 38 6.24 10.72 2.24
N LEU A 39 5.27 9.88 1.87
CA LEU A 39 5.47 8.46 1.62
C LEU A 39 5.21 8.14 0.14
N THR A 40 5.87 7.08 -0.34
CA THR A 40 5.70 6.56 -1.69
C THR A 40 5.62 5.04 -1.63
N CYS A 41 4.69 4.48 -2.40
CA CYS A 41 4.55 3.05 -2.62
C CYS A 41 4.81 2.76 -4.10
N ALA A 42 5.86 1.98 -4.37
CA ALA A 42 6.17 1.48 -5.69
C ALA A 42 5.47 0.15 -5.95
N VAL A 43 4.87 0.02 -7.13
CA VAL A 43 4.19 -1.20 -7.57
C VAL A 43 5.03 -1.89 -8.63
N SER A 44 5.26 -3.19 -8.49
CA SER A 44 5.86 -4.03 -9.53
C SER A 44 4.91 -5.15 -9.95
N GLY A 45 5.01 -5.60 -11.20
CA GLY A 45 4.22 -6.70 -11.75
C GLY A 45 2.73 -6.37 -12.05
N TYR A 46 2.31 -5.13 -11.80
CA TYR A 46 1.00 -4.60 -12.22
C TYR A 46 1.05 -3.09 -12.43
N SER A 47 0.29 -2.56 -13.40
CA SER A 47 0.19 -1.11 -13.62
C SER A 47 -0.84 -0.46 -12.70
N ILE A 48 -0.47 0.65 -12.05
CA ILE A 48 -1.37 1.38 -11.15
C ILE A 48 -2.62 1.97 -11.85
N THR A 49 -2.65 1.99 -13.18
CA THR A 49 -3.77 2.49 -13.98
C THR A 49 -4.65 1.38 -14.56
N SER A 50 -4.41 0.11 -14.21
CA SER A 50 -5.09 -1.03 -14.86
C SER A 50 -6.36 -1.53 -14.15
N GLY A 51 -6.85 -0.88 -13.10
CA GLY A 51 -8.21 -1.14 -12.59
C GLY A 51 -8.35 -1.39 -11.09
N TYR A 52 -7.29 -1.25 -10.29
CA TYR A 52 -7.37 -1.33 -8.82
C TYR A 52 -7.41 0.05 -8.18
N CYS A 53 -7.95 0.10 -6.95
CA CYS A 53 -7.71 1.17 -6.01
C CYS A 53 -6.47 0.88 -5.16
N TRP A 54 -5.70 1.93 -4.88
CA TRP A 54 -4.48 1.87 -4.09
C TRP A 54 -4.67 2.67 -2.81
N SER A 55 -4.62 1.98 -1.68
CA SER A 55 -4.99 2.52 -0.37
C SER A 55 -3.76 2.82 0.47
N TRP A 56 -3.87 3.87 1.28
CA TRP A 56 -2.98 4.16 2.39
C TRP A 56 -3.69 3.87 3.71
N ILE A 57 -3.01 3.11 4.56
CA ILE A 57 -3.48 2.71 5.89
C ILE A 57 -2.40 3.06 6.90
N ARG A 58 -2.79 3.44 8.12
CA ARG A 58 -1.87 3.59 9.23
C ARG A 58 -2.28 2.74 10.41
N GLN A 59 -1.32 2.35 11.23
CA GLN A 59 -1.53 1.64 12.47
C GLN A 59 -0.83 2.38 13.61
N PRO A 60 -1.56 3.16 14.42
CA PRO A 60 -0.99 3.75 15.62
C PRO A 60 -0.57 2.66 16.63
N PRO A 61 0.46 2.91 17.46
CA PRO A 61 0.88 1.96 18.49
C PRO A 61 -0.27 1.55 19.41
N GLY A 62 -0.50 0.26 19.57
CA GLY A 62 -1.55 -0.28 20.42
C GLY A 62 -2.98 -0.11 19.90
N LYS A 63 -3.16 0.34 18.64
CA LYS A 63 -4.47 0.48 17.98
C LYS A 63 -4.60 -0.42 16.75
N GLY A 64 -5.84 -0.53 16.25
CA GLY A 64 -6.15 -1.20 14.99
C GLY A 64 -5.66 -0.43 13.76
N LEU A 65 -5.93 -0.98 12.58
CA LEU A 65 -5.69 -0.32 11.31
C LEU A 65 -6.68 0.84 11.11
N GLU A 66 -6.18 1.98 10.66
CA GLU A 66 -6.96 3.16 10.31
C GLU A 66 -6.74 3.47 8.83
N TRP A 67 -7.81 3.42 8.03
CA TRP A 67 -7.76 3.80 6.63
C TRP A 67 -7.62 5.32 6.49
N ILE A 68 -6.66 5.76 5.67
CA ILE A 68 -6.38 7.19 5.43
C ILE A 68 -7.11 7.68 4.19
N GLY A 69 -7.05 6.90 3.12
CA GLY A 69 -7.49 7.31 1.81
C GLY A 69 -7.04 6.34 0.74
N CYS A 70 -7.51 6.54 -0.48
CA CYS A 70 -7.08 5.77 -1.64
C CYS A 70 -7.13 6.58 -2.93
N ILE A 71 -6.47 6.07 -3.95
CA ILE A 71 -6.48 6.60 -5.32
C ILE A 71 -6.82 5.51 -6.32
N GLY A 72 -7.77 5.80 -7.20
CA GLY A 72 -8.24 4.90 -8.24
C GLY A 72 -7.34 4.87 -9.48
N TYR A 73 -7.56 3.87 -10.32
CA TYR A 73 -6.92 3.75 -11.62
C TYR A 73 -7.28 4.89 -12.60
N ASP A 74 -8.39 5.60 -12.35
CA ASP A 74 -8.82 6.81 -13.05
C ASP A 74 -8.25 8.10 -12.44
N GLY A 75 -7.68 8.03 -11.23
CA GLY A 75 -7.11 9.15 -10.49
C GLY A 75 -8.07 9.81 -9.51
N SER A 76 -9.29 9.27 -9.36
CA SER A 76 -10.20 9.67 -8.30
C SER A 76 -9.56 9.42 -6.93
N THR A 77 -9.78 10.33 -5.98
CA THR A 77 -9.21 10.23 -4.62
C THR A 77 -10.29 10.32 -3.57
N TYR A 78 -10.16 9.50 -2.54
CA TYR A 78 -11.06 9.44 -1.40
C TYR A 78 -10.24 9.48 -0.13
N TYR A 79 -10.77 10.15 0.89
CA TYR A 79 -10.07 10.43 2.13
C TYR A 79 -10.96 10.12 3.30
N SER A 80 -10.35 9.69 4.40
CA SER A 80 -11.02 9.61 5.69
C SER A 80 -11.43 11.01 6.13
N PRO A 81 -12.70 11.24 6.54
CA PRO A 81 -13.19 12.54 6.96
C PRO A 81 -12.32 13.21 8.02
N SER A 82 -11.73 12.44 8.94
CA SER A 82 -10.88 12.95 10.02
C SER A 82 -9.52 13.49 9.54
N LEU A 83 -9.06 13.06 8.37
CA LEU A 83 -7.74 13.41 7.82
C LEU A 83 -7.80 14.23 6.52
N LYS A 84 -8.99 14.37 5.93
CA LYS A 84 -9.22 14.99 4.61
C LYS A 84 -8.61 16.38 4.45
N SER A 85 -8.54 17.19 5.51
CA SER A 85 -7.99 18.55 5.43
C SER A 85 -6.46 18.60 5.39
N ARG A 86 -5.78 17.51 5.77
CA ARG A 86 -4.31 17.46 5.92
C ARG A 86 -3.65 16.47 4.96
N VAL A 87 -4.43 15.59 4.33
CA VAL A 87 -3.93 14.53 3.46
C VAL A 87 -4.06 14.90 1.98
N SER A 88 -3.04 14.54 1.20
CA SER A 88 -3.07 14.52 -0.26
C SER A 88 -2.51 13.20 -0.77
N ILE A 89 -3.25 12.54 -1.68
CA ILE A 89 -2.80 11.31 -2.34
C ILE A 89 -2.62 11.61 -3.83
N SER A 90 -1.51 11.15 -4.38
CA SER A 90 -1.18 11.34 -5.79
C SER A 90 -0.55 10.09 -6.40
N ARG A 91 -0.38 10.11 -7.72
CA ARG A 91 0.25 9.02 -8.48
C ARG A 91 1.20 9.54 -9.54
N ASP A 92 2.28 8.80 -9.73
CA ASP A 92 3.25 8.97 -10.80
C ASP A 92 3.20 7.71 -11.69
N THR A 93 2.42 7.79 -12.76
CA THR A 93 2.22 6.66 -13.69
C THR A 93 3.48 6.31 -14.45
N SER A 94 4.41 7.26 -14.64
CA SER A 94 5.69 7.01 -15.31
C SER A 94 6.62 6.12 -14.49
N LYS A 95 6.50 6.17 -13.15
CA LYS A 95 7.27 5.36 -12.22
C LYS A 95 6.51 4.18 -11.65
N ASN A 96 5.21 4.07 -11.98
CA ASN A 96 4.30 3.10 -11.40
C ASN A 96 4.24 3.20 -9.85
N GLN A 97 4.08 4.43 -9.35
CA GLN A 97 4.06 4.72 -7.92
C GLN A 97 2.85 5.56 -7.53
N PHE A 98 2.43 5.43 -6.28
CA PHE A 98 1.49 6.35 -5.64
C PHE A 98 2.04 6.82 -4.31
N SER A 99 1.63 8.02 -3.89
CA SER A 99 2.23 8.74 -2.78
C SER A 99 1.18 9.30 -1.83
N LEU A 100 1.56 9.43 -0.57
CA LEU A 100 0.81 10.09 0.49
C LEU A 100 1.61 11.29 0.99
N GLN A 101 0.96 12.44 1.06
CA GLN A 101 1.44 13.59 1.81
C GLN A 101 0.48 13.86 2.97
N LEU A 102 1.02 13.92 4.18
CA LEU A 102 0.28 14.30 5.38
C LEU A 102 0.92 15.55 5.98
N ASN A 103 0.18 16.65 5.94
CA ASN A 103 0.65 17.95 6.39
C ASN A 103 0.37 18.16 7.88
N SER A 104 1.17 19.05 8.49
CA SER A 104 0.98 19.48 9.88
C SER A 104 0.90 18.30 10.84
N LEU A 105 1.93 17.45 10.84
CA LEU A 105 1.98 16.25 11.68
C LEU A 105 1.80 16.58 13.16
N THR A 106 0.98 15.78 13.83
CA THR A 106 0.83 15.78 15.29
C THR A 106 1.38 14.48 15.89
N THR A 107 1.47 14.39 17.21
CA THR A 107 1.86 13.16 17.90
C THR A 107 0.89 12.01 17.64
N GLU A 108 -0.39 12.32 17.36
CA GLU A 108 -1.43 11.34 17.03
C GLU A 108 -1.20 10.67 15.66
N ASP A 109 -0.40 11.28 14.79
CA ASP A 109 -0.04 10.72 13.49
C ASP A 109 1.14 9.74 13.58
N THR A 110 1.68 9.48 14.78
CA THR A 110 2.71 8.45 15.00
C THR A 110 2.10 7.07 14.76
N ALA A 111 2.53 6.41 13.68
CA ALA A 111 2.00 5.13 13.25
C ALA A 111 2.97 4.40 12.31
N THR A 112 2.75 3.10 12.11
CA THR A 112 3.27 2.40 10.94
C THR A 112 2.33 2.63 9.76
N TYR A 113 2.88 3.01 8.61
CA TYR A 113 2.11 3.29 7.40
C TYR A 113 2.29 2.15 6.40
N TYR A 114 1.19 1.76 5.77
CA TYR A 114 1.14 0.66 4.81
C TYR A 114 0.48 1.15 3.53
N CYS A 115 0.92 0.60 2.40
CA CYS A 115 0.18 0.69 1.17
C CYS A 115 -0.46 -0.65 0.82
N ALA A 116 -1.66 -0.62 0.25
CA ALA A 116 -2.42 -1.82 -0.06
C ALA A 116 -3.11 -1.70 -1.41
N ARG A 117 -3.37 -2.87 -2.01
CA ARG A 117 -4.19 -3.02 -3.20
C ARG A 117 -5.57 -3.49 -2.79
N ASP A 118 -6.61 -2.79 -3.21
CA ASP A 118 -7.99 -3.24 -3.06
C ASP A 118 -8.31 -4.39 -4.05
N THR A 119 -9.04 -5.41 -3.58
CA THR A 119 -9.41 -6.59 -4.36
C THR A 119 -10.92 -6.76 -4.56
N VAL A 120 -11.77 -5.94 -3.93
CA VAL A 120 -13.22 -6.14 -3.93
C VAL A 120 -13.88 -5.31 -5.03
N ARG A 121 -14.02 -5.95 -6.21
CA ARG A 121 -14.96 -5.69 -7.32
C ARG A 121 -15.58 -4.27 -7.41
N GLY A 122 -14.75 -3.30 -7.75
CA GLY A 122 -15.20 -2.03 -8.31
C GLY A 122 -14.03 -1.26 -8.90
N PRO A 123 -14.14 -0.68 -10.11
CA PRO A 123 -13.15 0.27 -10.62
C PRO A 123 -13.09 1.54 -9.76
N GLN A 124 -14.13 1.80 -8.97
CA GLN A 124 -14.30 3.03 -8.22
C GLN A 124 -13.93 2.84 -6.76
N CYS A 125 -13.14 3.78 -6.25
CA CYS A 125 -12.83 3.88 -4.85
C CYS A 125 -14.07 4.42 -4.11
N ASN A 126 -14.64 3.70 -3.16
CA ASN A 126 -15.81 4.17 -2.41
C ASN A 126 -15.57 4.11 -0.89
N TYR A 127 -15.85 5.21 -0.20
CA TYR A 127 -15.60 5.35 1.24
C TYR A 127 -16.37 4.30 2.08
N ASP A 128 -17.63 4.04 1.74
CA ASP A 128 -18.53 3.18 2.53
C ASP A 128 -18.17 1.69 2.46
N ASP A 129 -17.48 1.28 1.40
CA ASP A 129 -17.00 -0.09 1.21
C ASP A 129 -15.63 -0.29 1.89
N LEU A 130 -14.77 0.75 1.88
CA LEU A 130 -13.39 0.71 2.39
C LEU A 130 -13.31 0.73 3.93
N ALA A 131 -14.24 1.42 4.60
CA ALA A 131 -14.27 1.47 6.07
C ALA A 131 -14.60 0.10 6.69
N LYS A 132 -15.45 -0.71 6.05
CA LYS A 132 -15.83 -2.05 6.51
C LYS A 132 -14.73 -3.09 6.30
N GLU A 133 -13.89 -2.91 5.28
CA GLU A 133 -12.83 -3.88 4.95
C GLU A 133 -11.56 -3.71 5.80
N THR A 134 -11.36 -2.52 6.38
CA THR A 134 -10.23 -2.23 7.28
C THR A 134 -10.25 -3.10 8.54
N GLU A 135 -11.44 -3.54 8.98
CA GLU A 135 -11.62 -4.44 10.12
C GLU A 135 -11.41 -5.92 9.76
N ASP A 136 -11.56 -6.32 8.50
CA ASP A 136 -11.74 -7.74 8.13
C ASP A 136 -10.69 -8.30 7.14
N LYS A 137 -10.13 -7.51 6.20
CA LYS A 137 -9.44 -8.11 5.02
C LYS A 137 -8.37 -7.26 4.33
N ILE A 138 -7.64 -6.41 5.04
CA ILE A 138 -6.43 -5.85 4.40
C ILE A 138 -5.42 -6.98 4.29
N ASN A 139 -5.45 -7.64 3.13
CA ASN A 139 -4.35 -8.38 2.55
C ASN A 139 -3.15 -7.42 2.51
N VAL A 140 -2.47 -7.26 3.65
CA VAL A 140 -1.12 -6.73 3.73
C VAL A 140 -0.29 -7.79 3.01
N VAL A 141 -0.29 -7.74 1.67
CA VAL A 141 0.44 -8.70 0.83
C VAL A 141 1.92 -8.36 0.96
N ARG A 142 2.49 -8.75 2.09
CA ARG A 142 3.76 -9.48 2.02
C ARG A 142 3.40 -10.80 1.34
N CYS A 143 4.13 -11.13 0.29
CA CYS A 143 3.96 -12.34 -0.51
C CYS A 143 3.55 -13.56 0.33
N PHE A 144 2.51 -14.27 -0.09
CA PHE A 144 2.43 -15.73 0.09
C PHE A 144 2.65 -16.37 -1.27
#